data_AF-A0A6I1HRC1-F1
#
_entry.id   AF-A0A6I1HRC1-F1
#
_cell.length_a   1.000
_cell.length_b   1.000
_cell.length_c   1.000
_cell.angle_alpha   90.00
_cell.angle_beta   90.00
_cell.angle_gamma   90.00
#
_symmetry.space_group_name_H-M   'P 1'
#
loop_
_entity.id
_entity.type
_entity.pdbx_description
1 polymer ?
#
loop_
_entity_poly.entity_id
_entity_poly.type
_entity_poly.pdbx_seq_one_letter_code
_entity_poly.pdbx_strand_id
1 'polypeptide(L)'
;MSYTSLVVPVIDTNGVIHEVYGRKVLNNLRAGTAYHLYLPGPHADVWNEEGVISSGGEMILCEALIDAMTFWVHGLRNVTASYGAGGFTDDHLAAFQRHGVKRVLIAYDRDDAGNQAAAALAEKLTAQGIGCYRILFPKGMDANEYALKMAPPDKALALLIRKAEWMDEGRGPAPTSAPLDAVADVSALADLPGRQNAHAARPHEIPVAEAFTPNRLTQLVRDHVNAAGIGKSGACQRT
;
A
#
# COMPACT_ATOMS: atom_id res chain seq x y z
N MET A 1 4.33 8.08 -25.47
CA MET A 1 4.37 6.75 -24.83
C MET A 1 3.18 6.66 -23.90
N SER A 2 2.17 5.84 -24.20
CA SER A 2 1.08 5.58 -23.27
C SER A 2 1.48 4.37 -22.43
N TYR A 3 1.89 4.60 -21.19
CA TYR A 3 2.17 3.51 -20.25
C TYR A 3 0.85 2.80 -19.93
N THR A 4 0.80 1.48 -20.13
CA THR A 4 -0.41 0.68 -19.88
C THR A 4 -0.48 0.17 -18.44
N SER A 5 0.58 0.37 -17.66
CA SER A 5 0.66 -0.10 -16.28
C SER A 5 1.54 0.82 -15.43
N LEU A 6 1.12 1.04 -14.19
CA LEU A 6 1.97 1.48 -13.10
C LEU A 6 2.77 0.27 -12.61
N VAL A 7 4.06 0.45 -12.33
CA VAL A 7 4.94 -0.59 -11.80
C VAL A 7 5.61 -0.04 -10.55
N VAL A 8 5.53 -0.79 -9.45
CA VAL A 8 6.06 -0.40 -8.15
C VAL A 8 6.93 -1.53 -7.62
N PRO A 9 8.24 -1.32 -7.48
CA PRO A 9 9.10 -2.30 -6.84
C PRO A 9 8.94 -2.25 -5.31
N VAL A 10 9.05 -3.41 -4.66
CA VAL A 10 9.33 -3.54 -3.24
C VAL A 10 10.84 -3.73 -3.10
N ILE A 11 11.47 -2.79 -2.40
CA ILE A 11 12.92 -2.69 -2.31
C ILE A 11 13.30 -2.71 -0.83
N ASP A 12 14.22 -3.59 -0.47
CA ASP A 12 14.75 -3.64 0.89
C ASP A 12 15.67 -2.45 1.18
N THR A 13 16.10 -2.36 2.44
CA THR A 13 17.04 -1.33 2.90
C THR A 13 18.43 -1.41 2.25
N ASN A 14 18.78 -2.52 1.58
CA ASN A 14 20.02 -2.69 0.82
C ASN A 14 19.86 -2.33 -0.67
N GLY A 15 18.65 -1.95 -1.11
CA GLY A 15 18.36 -1.63 -2.51
C GLY A 15 18.04 -2.86 -3.37
N VAL A 16 17.80 -4.02 -2.78
CA VAL A 16 17.45 -5.25 -3.49
C VAL A 16 15.94 -5.31 -3.72
N ILE A 17 15.53 -5.62 -4.95
CA ILE A 17 14.12 -5.79 -5.30
C ILE A 17 13.70 -7.21 -4.97
N HIS A 18 12.69 -7.36 -4.11
CA HIS A 18 12.14 -8.67 -3.71
C HIS A 18 10.77 -8.95 -4.32
N GLU A 19 10.02 -7.90 -4.66
CA GLU A 19 8.68 -8.01 -5.24
C GLU A 19 8.44 -6.85 -6.23
N VAL A 20 7.54 -7.04 -7.20
CA VAL A 20 7.13 -6.02 -8.16
C VAL A 20 5.61 -6.06 -8.33
N TYR A 21 4.96 -4.97 -7.93
CA TYR A 21 3.54 -4.76 -8.17
C TYR A 21 3.30 -4.09 -9.53
N GLY A 22 2.36 -4.63 -10.30
CA GLY A 22 1.87 -4.06 -11.55
C GLY A 22 0.38 -3.73 -11.47
N ARG A 23 0.00 -2.47 -11.70
CA ARG A 23 -1.40 -2.02 -11.80
C ARG A 23 -1.72 -1.57 -13.22
N LYS A 24 -2.72 -2.18 -13.84
CA LYS A 24 -3.27 -1.68 -15.12
C LYS A 24 -3.99 -0.35 -14.88
N VAL A 25 -3.70 0.64 -15.73
CA VAL A 25 -4.27 2.00 -15.65
C VAL A 25 -5.40 2.25 -16.65
N LEU A 26 -5.54 1.36 -17.64
CA LEU A 26 -6.59 1.43 -18.65
C LEU A 26 -7.70 0.45 -18.33
N ASN A 27 -8.93 0.81 -18.69
CA ASN A 27 -10.13 -0.01 -18.44
C ASN A 27 -10.56 -0.86 -19.64
N ASN A 28 -9.95 -0.66 -20.82
CA ASN A 28 -10.25 -1.39 -22.05
C ASN A 28 -9.33 -2.61 -22.24
N LEU A 29 -9.21 -3.43 -21.19
CA LEU A 29 -8.36 -4.61 -21.19
C LEU A 29 -9.02 -5.79 -21.91
N ARG A 30 -8.19 -6.74 -22.37
CA ARG A 30 -8.68 -8.03 -22.86
C ARG A 30 -9.40 -8.77 -21.72
N ALA A 31 -10.51 -9.45 -22.04
CA ALA A 31 -11.25 -10.24 -21.06
C ALA A 31 -10.33 -11.20 -20.30
N GLY A 32 -10.48 -11.26 -18.97
CA GLY A 32 -9.64 -12.07 -18.08
C GLY A 32 -8.28 -11.46 -17.71
N THR A 33 -7.95 -10.25 -18.19
CA THR A 33 -6.71 -9.57 -17.76
C THR A 33 -6.87 -9.09 -16.31
N ALA A 34 -6.00 -9.57 -15.42
CA ALA A 34 -5.95 -9.06 -14.05
C ALA A 34 -5.49 -7.59 -14.02
N TYR A 35 -6.17 -6.78 -13.20
CA TYR A 35 -5.79 -5.38 -12.98
C TYR A 35 -4.57 -5.25 -12.06
N HIS A 36 -4.43 -6.17 -11.10
CA HIS A 36 -3.39 -6.22 -10.09
C HIS A 36 -2.53 -7.46 -10.35
N LEU A 37 -1.21 -7.28 -10.43
CA LEU A 37 -0.25 -8.36 -10.64
C LEU A 37 0.91 -8.20 -9.65
N TYR A 38 1.37 -9.34 -9.16
CA TYR A 38 2.60 -9.50 -8.39
C TYR A 38 3.49 -10.52 -9.10
N LEU A 39 4.77 -10.60 -8.71
CA LEU A 39 5.65 -11.65 -9.19
C LEU A 39 5.10 -13.04 -8.82
N PRO A 40 5.31 -14.04 -9.68
CA PRO A 40 4.93 -15.41 -9.35
C PRO A 40 5.81 -15.97 -8.23
N GLY A 41 5.21 -16.74 -7.33
CA GLY A 41 5.91 -17.40 -6.24
C GLY A 41 5.61 -16.77 -4.88
N PRO A 42 6.39 -17.11 -3.83
CA PRO A 42 6.25 -16.51 -2.52
C PRO A 42 6.57 -15.01 -2.58
N HIS A 43 5.68 -14.21 -1.99
CA HIS A 43 5.94 -12.78 -1.83
C HIS A 43 6.92 -12.54 -0.68
N ALA A 44 7.75 -11.52 -0.81
CA ALA A 44 8.80 -11.21 0.14
C ALA A 44 8.90 -9.70 0.37
N ASP A 45 9.47 -9.35 1.53
CA ASP A 45 9.74 -8.00 1.98
C ASP A 45 8.47 -7.15 2.23
N VAL A 46 8.64 -5.89 2.62
CA VAL A 46 7.58 -4.96 3.03
C VAL A 46 7.70 -3.66 2.25
N TRP A 47 6.66 -3.31 1.49
CA TRP A 47 6.63 -1.99 0.86
C TRP A 47 6.53 -0.88 1.92
N ASN A 48 7.37 0.15 1.81
CA ASN A 48 7.40 1.30 2.72
C ASN A 48 7.75 0.92 4.18
N GLU A 49 8.81 0.12 4.40
CA GLU A 49 9.31 -0.16 5.76
C GLU A 49 9.66 1.13 6.53
N GLU A 50 10.09 2.20 5.86
CA GLU A 50 10.25 3.54 6.46
C GLU A 50 8.96 4.06 7.10
N GLY A 51 7.80 3.77 6.51
CA GLY A 51 6.49 4.04 7.12
C GLY A 51 6.24 3.24 8.39
N VAL A 52 6.75 2.01 8.46
CA VAL A 52 6.69 1.15 9.65
C VAL A 52 7.60 1.70 10.76
N ILE A 53 8.82 2.09 10.42
CA ILE A 53 9.81 2.68 11.35
C ILE A 53 9.27 3.97 11.95
N SER A 54 8.68 4.84 11.12
CA SER A 54 8.16 6.16 11.53
C SER A 54 6.75 6.12 12.11
N SER A 55 6.12 4.95 12.21
CA SER A 55 4.70 4.77 12.52
C SER A 55 4.26 5.22 13.92
N GLY A 56 5.19 5.34 14.87
CA GLY A 56 4.85 5.55 16.28
C GLY A 56 4.02 4.41 16.89
N GLY A 57 4.01 3.23 16.27
CA GLY A 57 3.29 2.05 16.73
C GLY A 57 1.89 1.85 16.11
N GLU A 58 1.44 2.71 15.21
CA GLU A 58 0.19 2.56 14.46
C GLU A 58 0.42 2.41 12.96
N MET A 59 -0.03 1.31 12.37
CA MET A 59 0.09 1.07 10.93
C MET A 59 -1.27 0.98 10.24
N ILE A 60 -1.40 1.62 9.09
CA ILE A 60 -2.46 1.34 8.12
C ILE A 60 -1.97 0.18 7.24
N LEU A 61 -2.81 -0.82 7.03
CA LEU A 61 -2.49 -1.98 6.20
C LEU A 61 -3.57 -2.18 5.14
N CYS A 62 -3.20 -1.96 3.87
CA CYS A 62 -4.07 -2.15 2.73
C CYS A 62 -3.92 -3.54 2.10
N GLU A 63 -4.87 -3.92 1.24
CA GLU A 63 -4.80 -5.18 0.51
C GLU A 63 -3.85 -5.11 -0.71
N ALA A 64 -3.73 -3.95 -1.35
CA ALA A 64 -2.86 -3.73 -2.49
C ALA A 64 -2.04 -2.44 -2.39
N LEU A 65 -0.90 -2.41 -3.10
CA LEU A 65 0.03 -1.28 -3.04
C LEU A 65 -0.57 0.04 -3.54
N ILE A 66 -1.51 0.01 -4.49
CA ILE A 66 -2.19 1.22 -4.98
C ILE A 66 -3.02 1.91 -3.89
N ASP A 67 -3.64 1.14 -3.01
CA ASP A 67 -4.41 1.63 -1.87
C ASP A 67 -3.48 2.22 -0.82
N ALA A 68 -2.38 1.51 -0.51
CA ALA A 68 -1.35 2.03 0.39
C ALA A 68 -0.73 3.33 -0.15
N MET A 69 -0.39 3.38 -1.44
CA MET A 69 0.10 4.60 -2.07
C MET A 69 -0.93 5.73 -2.04
N THR A 70 -2.23 5.42 -2.10
CA THR A 70 -3.30 6.42 -1.99
C THR A 70 -3.23 7.11 -0.63
N PHE A 71 -3.13 6.38 0.47
CA PHE A 71 -2.88 6.97 1.79
C PHE A 71 -1.58 7.77 1.82
N TRP A 72 -0.50 7.19 1.28
CA TRP A 72 0.83 7.78 1.29
C TRP A 72 0.89 9.14 0.59
N VAL A 73 0.34 9.26 -0.62
CA VAL A 73 0.33 10.53 -1.38
C VAL A 73 -0.55 11.60 -0.70
N HIS A 74 -1.51 11.18 0.13
CA HIS A 74 -2.36 12.06 0.94
C HIS A 74 -1.81 12.33 2.35
N GLY A 75 -0.53 12.05 2.60
CA GLY A 75 0.18 12.42 3.82
C GLY A 75 0.08 11.42 4.97
N LEU A 76 -0.66 10.32 4.79
CA LEU A 76 -0.79 9.25 5.78
C LEU A 76 0.31 8.21 5.50
N ARG A 77 1.51 8.47 6.03
CA ARG A 77 2.76 7.77 5.67
C ARG A 77 3.03 6.49 6.44
N ASN A 78 2.36 6.29 7.56
CA ASN A 78 2.36 5.07 8.36
C ASN A 78 1.50 3.97 7.71
N VAL A 79 1.78 3.65 6.45
CA VAL A 79 0.97 2.73 5.64
C VAL A 79 1.84 1.73 4.91
N THR A 80 1.37 0.48 4.84
CA THR A 80 1.93 -0.55 3.97
C THR A 80 0.78 -1.34 3.34
N ALA A 81 1.10 -2.34 2.52
CA ALA A 81 0.13 -3.20 1.88
C ALA A 81 0.57 -4.66 1.97
N SER A 82 -0.41 -5.53 2.13
CA SER A 82 -0.27 -6.95 1.81
C SER A 82 -0.19 -7.13 0.29
N TYR A 83 0.11 -8.35 -0.14
CA TYR A 83 0.14 -8.73 -1.55
C TYR A 83 -1.17 -9.42 -1.98
N GLY A 84 -2.32 -8.77 -1.68
CA GLY A 84 -3.67 -9.33 -1.81
C GLY A 84 -4.24 -9.88 -0.49
N ALA A 85 -5.49 -10.36 -0.51
CA ALA A 85 -6.23 -10.87 0.66
C ALA A 85 -5.45 -11.88 1.54
N GLY A 86 -4.65 -12.76 0.92
CA GLY A 86 -3.78 -13.72 1.61
C GLY A 86 -2.30 -13.35 1.62
N GLY A 87 -1.94 -12.14 1.19
CA GLY A 87 -0.56 -11.73 0.91
C GLY A 87 0.18 -11.11 2.11
N PHE A 88 -0.35 -11.24 3.33
CA PHE A 88 0.37 -10.80 4.54
C PHE A 88 1.40 -11.86 4.94
N THR A 89 2.67 -11.56 4.69
CA THR A 89 3.80 -12.50 4.86
C THR A 89 4.41 -12.42 6.26
N ASP A 90 5.35 -13.33 6.54
CA ASP A 90 6.11 -13.30 7.78
C ASP A 90 7.09 -12.12 7.84
N ASP A 91 7.52 -11.58 6.70
CA ASP A 91 8.34 -10.37 6.64
C ASP A 91 7.59 -9.15 7.18
N HIS A 92 6.28 -9.04 6.87
CA HIS A 92 5.42 -8.00 7.45
C HIS A 92 5.34 -8.12 8.96
N LEU A 93 5.07 -9.33 9.47
CA LEU A 93 4.99 -9.56 10.91
C LEU A 93 6.33 -9.27 11.59
N ALA A 94 7.44 -9.71 10.99
CA ALA A 94 8.78 -9.44 11.50
C ALA A 94 9.07 -7.94 11.55
N ALA A 95 8.74 -7.18 10.50
CA ALA A 95 8.90 -5.73 10.48
C ALA A 95 8.03 -5.05 11.57
N PHE A 96 6.77 -5.48 11.71
CA PHE A 96 5.86 -4.94 12.72
C PHE A 96 6.38 -5.19 14.14
N GLN A 97 6.87 -6.40 14.43
CA GLN A 97 7.46 -6.74 15.73
C GLN A 97 8.77 -5.99 15.98
N ARG A 98 9.65 -5.94 14.98
CA ARG A 98 10.96 -5.26 15.05
C ARG A 98 10.83 -3.79 15.39
N HIS A 99 9.86 -3.12 14.78
CA HIS A 99 9.64 -1.66 14.93
C HIS A 99 8.52 -1.33 15.93
N GLY A 100 8.05 -2.32 16.69
CA GLY A 100 7.17 -2.09 17.83
C GLY A 100 5.75 -1.64 17.48
N VAL A 101 5.22 -2.05 16.33
CA VAL A 101 3.80 -1.83 15.96
C VAL A 101 2.91 -2.44 17.03
N LYS A 102 2.00 -1.62 17.59
CA LYS A 102 1.06 -2.01 18.64
C LYS A 102 -0.36 -2.12 18.13
N ARG A 103 -0.68 -1.40 17.06
CA ARG A 103 -2.00 -1.45 16.42
C ARG A 103 -1.91 -1.37 14.90
N VAL A 104 -2.84 -2.07 14.24
CA VAL A 104 -2.98 -2.08 12.79
C VAL A 104 -4.42 -1.72 12.42
N LEU A 105 -4.56 -0.72 11.55
CA LEU A 105 -5.80 -0.32 10.90
C LEU A 105 -5.89 -1.05 9.55
N ILE A 106 -6.67 -2.14 9.51
CA ILE A 106 -6.85 -2.99 8.33
C ILE A 106 -7.83 -2.31 7.37
N ALA A 107 -7.29 -1.89 6.24
CA ALA A 107 -7.94 -1.13 5.18
C ALA A 107 -8.10 -1.96 3.90
N TYR A 108 -8.56 -3.21 4.04
CA TYR A 108 -8.90 -4.08 2.92
C TYR A 108 -10.20 -3.65 2.25
N ASP A 109 -10.44 -4.11 1.03
CA ASP A 109 -11.62 -3.82 0.24
C ASP A 109 -12.89 -4.16 1.02
N ARG A 110 -13.95 -3.35 0.85
CA ARG A 110 -15.21 -3.60 1.55
C ARG A 110 -16.14 -4.51 0.74
N ASP A 111 -15.68 -5.72 0.52
CA ASP A 111 -16.43 -6.84 -0.04
C ASP A 111 -16.32 -8.08 0.86
N ASP A 112 -16.93 -9.20 0.43
CA ASP A 112 -16.96 -10.42 1.25
C ASP A 112 -15.57 -11.04 1.44
N ALA A 113 -14.71 -10.99 0.41
CA ALA A 113 -13.36 -11.56 0.46
C ALA A 113 -12.45 -10.72 1.36
N GLY A 114 -12.44 -9.40 1.18
CA GLY A 114 -11.68 -8.46 2.00
C GLY A 114 -12.11 -8.49 3.46
N ASN A 115 -13.40 -8.65 3.75
CA ASN A 115 -13.89 -8.80 5.12
C ASN A 115 -13.42 -10.11 5.79
N GLN A 116 -13.50 -11.24 5.09
CA GLN A 116 -13.01 -12.52 5.61
C GLN A 116 -11.49 -12.48 5.85
N ALA A 117 -10.75 -11.92 4.91
CA ALA A 117 -9.30 -11.79 5.01
C ALA A 117 -8.88 -10.85 6.15
N ALA A 118 -9.58 -9.72 6.34
CA ALA A 118 -9.34 -8.82 7.45
C ALA A 118 -9.58 -9.49 8.81
N ALA A 119 -10.65 -10.27 8.95
CA ALA A 119 -10.94 -11.02 10.18
C ALA A 119 -9.86 -12.06 10.49
N ALA A 120 -9.49 -12.88 9.50
CA ALA A 120 -8.44 -13.89 9.67
C ALA A 120 -7.07 -13.26 10.02
N LEU A 121 -6.74 -12.13 9.39
CA LEU A 121 -5.51 -11.41 9.71
C LEU A 121 -5.55 -10.80 11.11
N ALA A 122 -6.69 -10.23 11.52
CA ALA A 122 -6.86 -9.70 12.86
C ALA A 122 -6.62 -10.77 13.92
N GLU A 123 -7.14 -11.99 13.74
CA GLU A 123 -6.85 -13.12 14.64
C GLU A 123 -5.34 -13.43 14.71
N LYS A 124 -4.65 -13.49 13.56
CA LYS A 124 -3.19 -13.72 13.49
C LYS A 124 -2.42 -12.64 14.27
N LEU A 125 -2.75 -11.36 14.06
CA LEU A 125 -2.05 -10.23 14.67
C LEU A 125 -2.35 -10.10 16.17
N THR A 126 -3.61 -10.29 16.57
CA THR A 126 -4.03 -10.28 17.98
C THR A 126 -3.35 -11.41 18.77
N ALA A 127 -3.13 -12.58 18.17
CA ALA A 127 -2.33 -13.64 18.79
C ALA A 127 -0.88 -13.22 19.08
N GLN A 128 -0.36 -12.22 18.35
CA GLN A 128 0.96 -11.62 18.55
C GLN A 128 0.93 -10.37 19.45
N GLY A 129 -0.23 -10.04 20.04
CA GLY A 129 -0.42 -8.87 20.90
C GLY A 129 -0.52 -7.54 20.15
N ILE A 130 -0.85 -7.57 18.86
CA ILE A 130 -1.06 -6.38 18.02
C ILE A 130 -2.57 -6.14 17.90
N GLY A 131 -3.06 -5.01 18.40
CA GLY A 131 -4.47 -4.67 18.32
C GLY A 131 -4.92 -4.35 16.89
N CYS A 132 -6.10 -4.81 16.49
CA CYS A 132 -6.58 -4.63 15.12
C CYS A 132 -7.87 -3.81 15.08
N TYR A 133 -7.93 -2.90 14.11
CA TYR A 133 -9.12 -2.13 13.78
C TYR A 133 -9.45 -2.27 12.31
N ARG A 134 -10.72 -2.20 11.96
CA ARG A 134 -11.22 -2.22 10.59
C ARG A 134 -11.51 -0.81 10.11
N ILE A 135 -10.88 -0.39 9.01
CA ILE A 135 -11.34 0.80 8.27
C ILE A 135 -12.49 0.39 7.35
N LEU A 136 -13.66 1.00 7.52
CA LEU A 136 -14.83 0.71 6.68
C LEU A 136 -15.03 1.74 5.57
N PHE A 137 -14.77 1.34 4.33
CA PHE A 137 -15.13 2.11 3.13
C PHE A 137 -16.65 2.06 2.85
N PRO A 138 -17.19 2.80 1.87
CA PRO A 138 -18.49 2.46 1.29
C PRO A 138 -18.48 1.03 0.74
N LYS A 139 -19.64 0.37 0.71
CA LYS A 139 -19.74 -1.03 0.27
C LYS A 139 -19.20 -1.18 -1.15
N GLY A 140 -18.34 -2.18 -1.36
CA GLY A 140 -17.74 -2.51 -2.65
C GLY A 140 -16.67 -1.54 -3.13
N MET A 141 -16.08 -0.73 -2.24
CA MET A 141 -14.97 0.16 -2.58
C MET A 141 -13.68 -0.24 -1.86
N ASP A 142 -12.57 0.07 -2.52
CA ASP A 142 -11.22 0.09 -1.97
C ASP A 142 -10.81 1.53 -1.56
N ALA A 143 -9.57 1.71 -1.10
CA ALA A 143 -9.09 3.03 -0.67
C ALA A 143 -8.88 3.97 -1.87
N ASN A 144 -8.36 3.46 -2.97
CA ASN A 144 -8.10 4.24 -4.18
C ASN A 144 -9.39 4.79 -4.81
N GLU A 145 -10.39 3.94 -5.00
CA GLU A 145 -11.71 4.27 -5.53
C GLU A 145 -12.43 5.25 -4.61
N TYR A 146 -12.34 5.06 -3.29
CA TYR A 146 -12.91 6.00 -2.34
C TYR A 146 -12.26 7.39 -2.46
N ALA A 147 -10.93 7.46 -2.48
CA ALA A 147 -10.20 8.71 -2.59
C ALA A 147 -10.47 9.45 -3.93
N LEU A 148 -10.68 8.72 -5.02
CA LEU A 148 -11.03 9.30 -6.32
C LEU A 148 -12.44 9.91 -6.37
N LYS A 149 -13.36 9.46 -5.49
CA LYS A 149 -14.75 9.92 -5.46
C LYS A 149 -15.04 10.99 -4.41
N MET A 150 -14.14 11.19 -3.44
CA MET A 150 -14.33 12.10 -2.32
C MET A 150 -13.44 13.34 -2.42
N ALA A 151 -13.89 14.47 -1.91
CA ALA A 151 -13.12 15.71 -1.89
C ALA A 151 -13.24 16.45 -0.53
N PRO A 152 -12.13 16.90 0.07
CA PRO A 152 -10.75 16.59 -0.31
C PRO A 152 -10.33 15.18 0.19
N PRO A 153 -9.55 14.39 -0.58
CA PRO A 153 -9.33 12.97 -0.29
C PRO A 153 -8.63 12.70 1.04
N ASP A 154 -7.66 13.53 1.42
CA ASP A 154 -6.92 13.46 2.68
C ASP A 154 -7.86 13.52 3.89
N LYS A 155 -8.80 14.48 3.90
CA LYS A 155 -9.77 14.62 4.98
C LYS A 155 -10.78 13.47 5.01
N ALA A 156 -11.15 12.96 3.84
CA ALA A 156 -12.06 11.82 3.72
C ALA A 156 -11.43 10.53 4.28
N LEU A 157 -10.19 10.23 3.89
CA LEU A 157 -9.43 9.07 4.40
C LEU A 157 -9.19 9.19 5.91
N ALA A 158 -8.79 10.38 6.40
CA ALA A 158 -8.60 10.63 7.83
C ALA A 158 -9.90 10.44 8.63
N LEU A 159 -11.06 10.74 8.05
CA LEU A 159 -12.35 10.49 8.70
C LEU A 159 -12.63 9.00 8.87
N LEU A 160 -12.30 8.16 7.87
CA LEU A 160 -12.46 6.71 7.98
C LEU A 160 -11.51 6.11 9.01
N ILE A 161 -10.28 6.61 9.09
CA ILE A 161 -9.31 6.22 10.14
C ILE A 161 -9.87 6.52 11.53
N ARG A 162 -10.39 7.73 11.76
CA ARG A 162 -10.99 8.12 13.05
C ARG A 162 -12.23 7.28 13.42
N LYS A 163 -12.88 6.68 12.43
CA LYS A 163 -14.07 5.82 12.59
C LYS A 163 -13.73 4.34 12.53
N ALA A 164 -12.46 3.95 12.52
CA ALA A 164 -12.06 2.56 12.42
C ALA A 164 -12.64 1.74 13.60
N GLU A 165 -13.19 0.57 13.29
CA GLU A 165 -13.91 -0.25 14.23
C GLU A 165 -12.98 -1.27 14.89
N TRP A 166 -13.01 -1.38 16.21
CA TRP A 166 -12.20 -2.35 16.94
C TRP A 166 -12.58 -3.80 16.57
N MET A 167 -11.59 -4.66 16.33
CA MET A 167 -11.79 -6.05 15.89
C MET A 167 -11.46 -7.11 16.95
N ASP A 168 -11.00 -6.73 18.14
CA ASP A 168 -10.69 -7.69 19.21
C ASP A 168 -11.91 -7.87 20.13
N GLU A 169 -12.85 -8.71 19.68
CA GLU A 169 -13.98 -9.13 20.49
C GLU A 169 -13.48 -10.09 21.60
N GLY A 170 -13.20 -9.55 22.79
CA GLY A 170 -13.03 -10.36 24.01
C GLY A 170 -11.74 -10.17 24.82
N ARG A 171 -10.78 -9.34 24.38
CA ARG A 171 -9.52 -9.09 25.13
C ARG A 171 -9.45 -7.75 25.88
N GLY A 172 -10.58 -7.07 26.04
CA GLY A 172 -10.69 -5.82 26.77
C GLY A 172 -11.01 -4.62 25.88
N PRO A 173 -11.19 -3.42 26.47
CA PRO A 173 -11.53 -2.22 25.70
C PRO A 173 -10.38 -1.84 24.76
N ALA A 174 -10.75 -1.28 23.60
CA ALA A 174 -9.80 -0.79 22.61
C ALA A 174 -8.72 0.11 23.27
N PRO A 175 -7.42 -0.08 22.98
CA PRO A 175 -6.39 0.79 23.51
C PRO A 175 -6.68 2.23 23.08
N THR A 176 -6.95 3.10 24.07
CA THR A 176 -7.21 4.50 23.83
C THR A 176 -5.89 5.18 23.50
N SER A 177 -5.75 5.67 22.27
CA SER A 177 -4.75 6.70 22.01
C SER A 177 -5.46 7.93 21.46
N ALA A 178 -5.00 9.09 21.91
CA ALA A 178 -5.42 10.36 21.35
C ALA A 178 -5.11 10.35 19.84
N PRO A 179 -5.95 10.99 19.00
CA PRO A 179 -5.61 11.24 17.61
C PRO A 179 -4.23 11.89 17.51
N LEU A 180 -3.46 11.56 16.48
CA LEU A 180 -2.33 12.39 16.07
C LEU A 180 -2.87 13.76 15.65
N ASP A 181 -3.00 14.68 16.61
CA ASP A 181 -3.35 16.08 16.39
C ASP A 181 -2.19 16.77 15.66
N ALA A 182 -2.22 16.71 14.33
CA ALA A 182 -1.40 17.56 13.47
C ALA A 182 -2.17 17.91 12.18
N VAL A 183 -3.30 18.59 12.32
CA VAL A 183 -3.76 19.55 11.31
C VAL A 183 -4.32 20.76 12.04
N ALA A 184 -3.56 21.84 12.00
CA ALA A 184 -3.90 23.12 12.59
C ALA A 184 -5.28 23.60 12.10
N ASP A 185 -5.99 24.17 13.06
CA ASP A 185 -7.25 24.90 12.99
C ASP A 185 -7.55 25.56 11.64
N VAL A 186 -8.64 25.12 11.01
CA VAL A 186 -9.15 25.62 9.73
C VAL A 186 -10.02 26.89 9.88
N SER A 187 -10.12 27.47 11.07
CA SER A 187 -10.93 28.69 11.28
C SER A 187 -10.29 29.99 10.76
N ALA A 188 -9.01 29.98 10.33
CA ALA A 188 -8.29 31.21 9.96
C ALA A 188 -8.21 31.51 8.44
N LEU A 189 -8.82 30.71 7.56
CA LEU A 189 -8.73 30.92 6.09
C LEU A 189 -9.81 31.84 5.49
N ALA A 190 -10.66 32.46 6.32
CA ALA A 190 -11.76 33.29 5.83
C ALA A 190 -11.42 34.77 5.59
N ASP A 191 -10.27 35.28 6.06
CA ASP A 191 -9.96 36.71 5.95
C ASP A 191 -8.49 36.98 5.63
N LEU A 192 -8.12 37.05 4.35
CA LEU A 192 -7.06 37.97 3.89
C LEU A 192 -7.26 38.37 2.39
N PRO A 193 -7.21 39.67 2.06
CA PRO A 193 -7.23 40.16 0.69
C PRO A 193 -5.85 40.07 0.01
N GLY A 194 -5.86 40.07 -1.33
CA GLY A 194 -4.80 39.56 -2.19
C GLY A 194 -3.38 40.14 -2.02
N ARG A 195 -2.40 39.34 -2.47
CA ARG A 195 -1.07 39.81 -2.86
C ARG A 195 -0.58 39.12 -4.12
N GLN A 196 -0.15 39.98 -5.04
CA GLN A 196 0.51 39.69 -6.30
C GLN A 196 1.95 39.22 -6.08
N ASN A 197 2.45 38.41 -7.02
CA ASN A 197 3.83 38.15 -7.44
C ASN A 197 4.95 38.14 -6.38
N ALA A 198 5.56 36.96 -6.18
CA ALA A 198 6.95 36.83 -5.76
C ALA A 198 7.67 35.72 -6.56
N HIS A 199 8.93 36.01 -6.88
CA HIS A 199 9.80 35.38 -7.87
C HIS A 199 10.08 33.88 -7.71
N ALA A 200 10.29 33.24 -8.85
CA ALA A 200 10.81 31.88 -9.03
C ALA A 200 12.18 31.66 -8.37
N ALA A 201 12.27 30.64 -7.51
CA ALA A 201 13.51 29.95 -7.17
C ALA A 201 13.42 28.50 -7.69
N ARG A 202 14.42 28.05 -8.43
CA ARG A 202 14.47 26.70 -9.04
C ARG A 202 14.83 25.66 -7.97
N PRO A 203 14.19 24.47 -7.93
CA PRO A 203 14.67 23.37 -7.09
C PRO A 203 15.95 22.74 -7.66
N HIS A 204 16.85 22.40 -6.76
CA HIS A 204 18.11 21.69 -7.00
C HIS A 204 17.80 20.22 -7.35
N GLU A 205 18.26 19.75 -8.51
CA GLU A 205 18.13 18.36 -8.96
C GLU A 205 18.98 17.41 -8.10
N ILE A 206 18.35 16.37 -7.54
CA ILE A 206 19.03 15.21 -6.97
C ILE A 206 19.35 14.25 -8.13
N PRO A 207 20.59 13.74 -8.28
CA PRO A 207 20.90 12.83 -9.38
C PRO A 207 20.20 11.49 -9.17
N VAL A 208 19.31 11.13 -10.09
CA VAL A 208 18.74 9.77 -10.18
C VAL A 208 19.86 8.85 -10.65
N ALA A 209 20.39 8.02 -9.74
CA ALA A 209 21.39 7.01 -10.06
C ALA A 209 20.85 6.04 -11.13
N GLU A 210 21.74 5.60 -12.02
CA GLU A 210 21.55 4.93 -13.32
C GLU A 210 20.79 3.57 -13.32
N ALA A 211 20.04 3.24 -12.26
CA ALA A 211 19.28 2.00 -12.13
C ALA A 211 17.95 1.98 -12.91
N PHE A 212 17.40 3.15 -13.29
CA PHE A 212 16.04 3.28 -13.84
C PHE A 212 15.98 3.53 -15.36
N THR A 213 16.95 3.05 -16.14
CA THR A 213 16.78 3.05 -17.61
C THR A 213 15.86 1.89 -18.03
N PRO A 214 14.90 2.11 -18.95
CA PRO A 214 13.96 1.07 -19.42
C PRO A 214 14.64 -0.22 -19.91
N ASN A 215 15.85 -0.10 -20.45
CA ASN A 215 16.61 -1.26 -20.94
C ASN A 215 17.13 -2.16 -19.81
N ARG A 216 17.44 -1.62 -18.62
CA ARG A 216 18.05 -2.40 -17.53
C ARG A 216 17.00 -3.19 -16.74
N LEU A 217 15.82 -2.60 -16.51
CA LEU A 217 14.69 -3.29 -15.89
C LEU A 217 14.18 -4.43 -16.78
N THR A 218 14.13 -4.20 -18.10
CA THR A 218 13.76 -5.23 -19.08
C THR A 218 14.76 -6.39 -19.11
N GLN A 219 16.05 -6.11 -18.92
CA GLN A 219 17.10 -7.13 -18.86
C GLN A 219 16.99 -7.95 -17.56
N LEU A 220 16.80 -7.30 -16.41
CA LEU A 220 16.65 -7.97 -15.11
C LEU A 220 15.46 -8.93 -15.09
N VAL A 221 14.32 -8.50 -15.62
CA VAL A 221 13.10 -9.35 -15.73
C VAL A 221 13.35 -10.53 -16.68
N ARG A 222 14.07 -10.31 -17.79
CA ARG A 222 14.37 -11.37 -18.76
C ARG A 222 15.35 -12.41 -18.18
N ASP A 223 16.33 -11.97 -17.42
CA ASP A 223 17.29 -12.85 -16.76
C ASP A 223 16.61 -13.69 -15.66
N HIS A 224 15.65 -13.10 -14.93
CA HIS A 224 14.87 -13.81 -13.91
C HIS A 224 13.92 -14.86 -14.54
N VAL A 225 13.25 -14.54 -15.65
CA VAL A 225 12.41 -15.50 -16.41
C VAL A 225 13.23 -16.66 -16.96
N ASN A 226 14.44 -16.40 -17.45
CA ASN A 226 15.34 -17.43 -17.96
C ASN A 226 15.89 -18.33 -16.84
N ALA A 227 16.21 -17.77 -15.68
CA ALA A 227 16.67 -18.53 -14.51
C ALA A 227 15.56 -19.43 -13.94
N ALA A 228 14.29 -19.01 -14.02
CA ALA A 228 13.13 -19.77 -13.55
C ALA A 228 12.68 -20.90 -14.51
N GLY A 229 13.29 -21.05 -15.70
CA GLY A 229 12.99 -22.13 -16.64
C GLY A 229 11.58 -22.09 -17.26
N ILE A 230 10.85 -20.98 -17.11
CA ILE A 230 9.50 -20.79 -17.64
C ILE A 230 9.60 -20.56 -19.16
N GLY A 231 9.54 -21.64 -19.94
CA GLY A 231 9.51 -21.54 -21.41
C GLY A 231 10.02 -22.74 -22.22
N LYS A 232 10.52 -23.82 -21.62
CA LYS A 232 10.87 -25.02 -22.40
C LYS A 232 9.62 -25.86 -22.67
N SER A 233 8.92 -25.54 -23.75
CA SER A 233 7.87 -26.38 -24.33
C SER A 233 8.45 -27.74 -24.76
N GLY A 234 7.88 -28.82 -24.24
CA GLY A 234 8.12 -30.18 -24.72
C GLY A 234 7.67 -30.32 -26.19
N ALA A 235 8.58 -30.83 -27.02
CA ALA A 235 8.29 -31.17 -28.40
C ALA A 235 7.33 -32.36 -28.48
N CYS A 236 6.22 -32.18 -29.19
CA CYS A 236 5.35 -33.26 -29.66
C CYS A 236 6.12 -34.11 -30.68
N GLN A 237 6.51 -35.33 -30.29
CA GLN A 237 6.98 -36.35 -31.23
C GLN A 237 5.78 -37.14 -31.75
N ARG A 238 5.62 -37.11 -33.08
CA ARG A 238 4.69 -37.95 -33.84
C ARG A 238 5.29 -39.34 -34.00
N THR A 239 4.55 -40.36 -33.57
CA THR A 239 4.46 -41.69 -34.18
C THR A 239 3.04 -42.20 -33.97
#